data_AF-X6H7W7-F1
#
_entry.id   AF-X6H7W7-F1
#
_cell.length_a   1.000
_cell.length_b   1.000
_cell.length_c   1.000
_cell.angle_alpha   90.00
_cell.angle_beta   90.00
_cell.angle_gamma   90.00
#
_symmetry.space_group_name_H-M   'P 1'
#
loop_
_entity.id
_entity.type
_entity.pdbx_description
1 polymer ?
#
loop_
_entity_poly.entity_id
_entity_poly.type
_entity_poly.pdbx_seq_one_letter_code
_entity_poly.pdbx_strand_id
1 'polypeptide(L)'
;MKPRFAFVATALAAVLFASSQEATSQERSCRSPDPVDTIKEMSDAIYACWKPPPGTAGMSLTLRFSLRRDGTLIGKPRATYSDLGADAQLSRAFVASILKALDEALPLPFSHSMGGAIAGRMLAPRFTAALEGAS
;
A
#
# COMPACT_ATOMS: atom_id res chain seq x y z
N MET A 1 -13.91 -67.97 -34.43
CA MET A 1 -13.19 -67.15 -35.42
C MET A 1 -13.10 -65.72 -34.89
N LYS A 2 -11.92 -65.09 -34.96
CA LYS A 2 -11.66 -63.70 -34.51
C LYS A 2 -12.60 -62.71 -35.21
N PRO A 3 -12.90 -61.56 -34.57
CA PRO A 3 -12.33 -60.35 -35.15
C PRO A 3 -11.59 -59.52 -34.10
N ARG A 4 -10.46 -59.00 -34.55
CA ARG A 4 -9.54 -58.12 -33.84
C ARG A 4 -10.02 -56.71 -34.16
N PHE A 5 -10.65 -56.02 -33.22
CA PHE A 5 -10.81 -54.58 -33.32
C PHE A 5 -9.86 -53.96 -32.32
N ALA A 6 -8.73 -53.50 -32.86
CA ALA A 6 -7.74 -52.73 -32.14
C ALA A 6 -8.36 -51.36 -31.81
N PHE A 7 -8.54 -51.12 -30.52
CA PHE A 7 -8.83 -49.81 -29.97
C PHE A 7 -7.61 -48.91 -30.22
N VAL A 8 -7.74 -47.96 -31.15
CA VAL A 8 -6.78 -46.87 -31.31
C VAL A 8 -7.56 -45.59 -31.59
N ALA A 9 -7.78 -44.81 -30.54
CA ALA A 9 -8.01 -43.36 -30.61
C ALA A 9 -7.98 -42.80 -29.18
N THR A 10 -6.79 -42.67 -28.62
CA THR A 10 -6.57 -41.95 -27.36
C THR A 10 -5.68 -40.75 -27.66
N ALA A 11 -6.29 -39.58 -27.83
CA ALA A 11 -5.74 -38.21 -27.78
C ALA A 11 -6.82 -37.31 -28.41
N LEU A 12 -7.31 -36.21 -27.83
CA LEU A 12 -6.67 -35.21 -26.98
C LEU A 12 -7.60 -34.88 -25.80
N ALA A 13 -7.11 -35.02 -24.57
CA ALA A 13 -7.61 -34.19 -23.49
C ALA A 13 -6.98 -32.80 -23.67
N ALA A 14 -7.73 -31.86 -24.25
CA ALA A 14 -7.37 -30.45 -24.17
C ALA A 14 -7.54 -30.00 -22.72
N VAL A 15 -6.48 -30.13 -21.93
CA VAL A 15 -6.40 -29.50 -20.61
C VAL A 15 -6.36 -28.01 -20.88
N LEU A 16 -7.53 -27.37 -20.81
CA LEU A 16 -7.64 -25.92 -20.67
C LEU A 16 -7.00 -25.58 -19.34
N PHE A 17 -5.69 -25.30 -19.34
CA PHE A 17 -5.05 -24.62 -18.24
C PHE A 17 -5.68 -23.23 -18.20
N ALA A 18 -6.76 -23.11 -17.43
CA ALA A 18 -7.21 -21.85 -16.89
C ALA A 18 -6.02 -21.30 -16.09
N SER A 19 -5.20 -20.47 -16.72
CA SER A 19 -4.29 -19.60 -16.01
C SER A 19 -5.19 -18.63 -15.25
N SER A 20 -5.62 -19.03 -14.07
CA SER A 20 -6.07 -18.12 -13.04
C SER A 20 -4.97 -17.08 -12.94
N GLN A 21 -5.20 -15.88 -13.48
CA GLN A 21 -4.37 -14.74 -13.13
C GLN A 21 -4.46 -14.69 -11.60
N GLU A 22 -3.39 -15.11 -10.94
CA GLU A 22 -3.18 -14.78 -9.55
C GLU A 22 -3.19 -13.26 -9.53
N ALA A 23 -4.28 -12.70 -9.00
CA ALA A 23 -4.29 -11.32 -8.56
C ALA A 23 -3.30 -11.27 -7.40
N THR A 24 -2.00 -11.21 -7.74
CA THR A 24 -0.96 -11.01 -6.75
C THR A 24 -1.24 -9.62 -6.22
N SER A 25 -1.70 -9.55 -4.97
CA SER A 25 -1.65 -8.31 -4.21
C SER A 25 -0.17 -8.09 -3.93
N GLN A 26 0.57 -7.60 -4.94
CA GLN A 26 1.97 -7.28 -4.79
C GLN A 26 2.05 -6.16 -3.76
N GLU A 27 2.54 -6.50 -2.56
CA GLU A 27 2.78 -5.54 -1.51
C GLU A 27 3.83 -4.56 -2.03
N ARG A 28 3.44 -3.30 -2.25
CA ARG A 28 4.34 -2.29 -2.79
C ARG A 28 5.44 -2.04 -1.76
N SER A 29 6.70 -2.13 -2.16
CA SER A 29 7.83 -1.80 -1.29
C SER A 29 7.95 -0.28 -1.11
N CYS A 30 8.53 0.15 0.01
CA CYS A 30 8.85 1.57 0.22
C CYS A 30 9.75 2.08 -0.91
N ARG A 31 9.41 3.25 -1.47
CA ARG A 31 10.11 3.85 -2.61
C ARG A 31 10.12 2.98 -3.88
N SER A 32 9.13 2.10 -4.06
CA SER A 32 8.92 1.44 -5.35
C SER A 32 8.80 2.50 -6.47
N PRO A 33 9.50 2.30 -7.61
CA PRO A 33 9.42 3.20 -8.75
C PRO A 33 8.16 2.97 -9.60
N ASP A 34 7.35 1.96 -9.28
CA ASP A 34 6.20 1.56 -10.08
C ASP A 34 5.15 2.69 -10.08
N PRO A 35 4.56 3.02 -11.24
CA PRO A 35 3.55 4.06 -11.33
C PRO A 35 2.40 3.83 -10.36
N VAL A 36 2.00 4.89 -9.66
CA VAL A 36 0.82 4.89 -8.80
C VAL A 36 -0.36 5.40 -9.62
N ASP A 37 -1.28 4.49 -9.93
CA ASP A 37 -2.44 4.73 -10.78
C ASP A 37 -3.75 4.85 -10.00
N THR A 38 -3.78 4.37 -8.75
CA THR A 38 -5.00 4.31 -7.93
C THR A 38 -4.82 4.86 -6.52
N ILE A 39 -5.94 5.20 -5.86
CA ILE A 39 -5.94 5.63 -4.45
C ILE A 39 -5.43 4.51 -3.53
N LYS A 40 -5.74 3.24 -3.84
CA LYS A 40 -5.22 2.09 -3.10
C LYS A 40 -3.71 2.06 -3.18
N GLU A 41 -3.15 2.11 -4.39
CA GLU A 41 -1.70 2.11 -4.62
C GLU A 41 -1.00 3.31 -3.98
N MET A 42 -1.62 4.49 -3.98
CA MET A 42 -1.11 5.66 -3.27
C MET A 42 -1.03 5.39 -1.76
N SER A 43 -2.06 4.77 -1.19
CA SER A 43 -2.08 4.43 0.24
C SER A 43 -1.01 3.38 0.55
N ASP A 44 -0.93 2.32 -0.27
CA ASP A 44 0.08 1.27 -0.13
C ASP A 44 1.50 1.87 -0.21
N ALA A 45 1.77 2.78 -1.15
CA ALA A 45 3.06 3.45 -1.29
C ALA A 45 3.43 4.31 -0.06
N ILE A 46 2.47 5.04 0.51
CA ILE A 46 2.68 5.85 1.72
C ILE A 46 2.98 4.95 2.92
N TYR A 47 2.18 3.91 3.14
CA TYR A 47 2.33 3.06 4.32
C TYR A 47 3.50 2.08 4.22
N ALA A 48 3.94 1.71 3.02
CA ALA A 48 5.09 0.83 2.82
C ALA A 48 6.39 1.38 3.45
N CYS A 49 6.54 2.71 3.54
CA CYS A 49 7.68 3.35 4.19
C CYS A 49 7.56 3.48 5.70
N TRP A 50 6.38 3.18 6.26
CA TRP A 50 6.14 3.39 7.68
C TRP A 50 6.51 2.17 8.52
N LYS A 51 7.37 2.41 9.52
CA LYS A 51 7.76 1.43 10.52
C LYS A 51 7.39 1.98 11.90
N PRO A 52 6.28 1.52 12.52
CA PRO A 52 5.92 1.96 13.85
C PRO A 52 7.00 1.54 14.85
N PRO A 53 7.43 2.42 15.77
CA PRO A 53 8.39 2.05 16.80
C PRO A 53 7.80 0.98 17.74
N PRO A 54 8.63 0.08 18.30
CA PRO A 54 8.16 -0.86 19.32
C PRO A 54 7.56 -0.12 20.53
N GLY A 55 6.57 -0.73 21.18
CA GLY A 55 5.87 -0.11 22.32
C GLY A 55 4.87 1.00 21.96
N THR A 56 4.61 1.24 20.67
CA THR A 56 3.61 2.22 20.21
C THR A 56 2.28 1.59 19.79
N ALA A 57 2.10 0.28 20.01
CA ALA A 57 0.88 -0.47 19.73
C ALA A 57 -0.38 0.27 20.23
N GLY A 58 -1.38 0.43 19.37
CA GLY A 58 -2.63 1.13 19.66
C GLY A 58 -2.56 2.66 19.50
N MET A 59 -1.37 3.25 19.39
CA MET A 59 -1.25 4.69 19.07
C MET A 59 -1.75 4.96 17.65
N SER A 60 -2.35 6.13 17.47
CA SER A 60 -2.80 6.56 16.16
C SER A 60 -2.77 8.07 15.94
N LEU A 61 -2.50 8.47 14.70
CA LEU A 61 -2.41 9.87 14.28
C LEU A 61 -3.01 10.02 12.88
N THR A 62 -3.85 11.03 12.69
CA THR A 62 -4.33 11.42 11.35
C THR A 62 -3.64 12.70 10.92
N LEU A 63 -2.97 12.65 9.78
CA LEU A 63 -2.35 13.82 9.15
C LEU A 63 -3.19 14.28 7.97
N ARG A 64 -3.37 15.58 7.84
CA ARG A 64 -4.07 16.22 6.73
C ARG A 64 -3.09 17.01 5.86
N PHE A 65 -3.06 16.70 4.57
CA PHE A 65 -2.19 17.36 3.59
C PHE A 65 -2.74 17.20 2.17
N SER A 66 -2.09 17.83 1.20
CA SER A 66 -2.39 17.67 -0.23
C SER A 66 -1.10 17.40 -0.99
N LEU A 67 -1.22 16.76 -2.15
CA LEU A 67 -0.09 16.48 -3.04
C LEU A 67 -0.25 17.24 -4.36
N ARG A 68 0.87 17.56 -5.00
CA ARG A 68 0.91 18.06 -6.37
C ARG A 68 0.74 16.92 -7.36
N ARG A 69 0.57 17.26 -8.64
CA ARG A 69 0.53 16.30 -9.75
C ARG A 69 1.80 15.44 -9.85
N ASP A 70 2.95 15.99 -9.46
CA ASP A 70 4.25 15.31 -9.45
C ASP A 70 4.50 14.47 -8.17
N GLY A 71 3.49 14.30 -7.32
CA GLY A 71 3.62 13.53 -6.09
C GLY A 71 4.31 14.25 -4.94
N THR A 72 4.75 15.50 -5.10
CA THR A 72 5.34 16.28 -4.00
C THR A 72 4.28 16.85 -3.04
N LEU A 73 4.68 17.14 -1.81
CA LEU A 73 3.82 17.71 -0.80
C LEU A 73 3.45 19.18 -1.05
N ILE A 74 2.17 19.53 -0.87
CA ILE A 74 1.69 20.92 -0.82
C ILE A 74 1.57 21.36 0.64
N GLY A 75 2.37 22.37 1.02
CA GLY A 75 2.35 22.93 2.37
C GLY A 75 2.90 21.99 3.44
N LYS A 76 2.59 22.28 4.71
CA LYS A 76 3.01 21.45 5.85
C LYS A 76 1.88 20.51 6.26
N PRO A 77 2.12 19.22 6.49
CA PRO A 77 1.09 18.32 6.99
C PRO A 77 0.62 18.77 8.37
N ARG A 78 -0.68 18.63 8.65
CA ARG A 78 -1.28 19.05 9.92
C ARG A 78 -1.95 17.87 10.59
N ALA A 79 -1.64 17.61 11.85
CA ALA A 79 -2.41 16.65 12.63
C ALA A 79 -3.86 17.14 12.81
N THR A 80 -4.81 16.25 12.57
CA THR A 80 -6.26 16.50 12.79
C THR A 80 -6.87 15.58 13.83
N TYR A 81 -6.16 14.51 14.20
CA TYR A 81 -6.52 13.60 15.27
C TYR A 81 -5.24 12.99 15.83
N SER A 82 -5.20 12.76 17.14
CA SER A 82 -4.08 12.14 17.84
C SER A 82 -4.55 11.35 19.06
N ASP A 83 -4.09 10.12 19.18
CA ASP A 83 -4.16 9.27 20.36
C ASP A 83 -2.78 8.64 20.56
N LEU A 84 -1.95 9.26 21.41
CA LEU A 84 -0.49 9.07 21.42
C LEU A 84 0.05 8.37 22.66
N GLY A 85 -0.80 7.73 23.47
CA GLY A 85 -0.39 7.16 24.76
C GLY A 85 0.10 8.23 25.76
N ALA A 86 0.53 7.80 26.94
CA ALA A 86 0.95 8.69 28.03
C ALA A 86 2.47 8.96 28.07
N ASP A 87 3.29 8.08 27.51
CA ASP A 87 4.74 8.23 27.49
C ASP A 87 5.16 9.22 26.39
N ALA A 88 5.62 10.41 26.80
CA ALA A 88 5.99 11.48 25.87
C ALA A 88 7.15 11.11 24.93
N GLN A 89 8.05 10.22 25.34
CA GLN A 89 9.16 9.79 24.49
C GLN A 89 8.65 8.84 23.39
N LEU A 90 7.76 7.90 23.73
CA LEU A 90 7.10 7.04 22.76
C LEU A 90 6.19 7.85 21.82
N SER A 91 5.41 8.80 22.34
CA SER A 91 4.56 9.68 21.51
C SER A 91 5.41 10.45 20.48
N ARG A 92 6.56 11.00 20.89
CA ARG A 92 7.47 11.71 19.98
C ARG A 92 8.08 10.79 18.94
N ALA A 93 8.52 9.60 19.35
CA ALA A 93 9.07 8.60 18.43
C ALA A 93 8.03 8.15 17.40
N PHE A 94 6.77 7.96 17.82
CA PHE A 94 5.66 7.61 16.95
C PHE A 94 5.36 8.70 15.91
N VAL A 95 5.26 9.97 16.34
CA VAL A 95 5.05 11.08 15.39
C VAL A 95 6.25 11.22 14.43
N ALA A 96 7.48 11.09 14.93
CA ALA A 96 8.68 11.16 14.11
C ALA A 96 8.76 10.05 13.06
N SER A 97 8.32 8.83 13.39
CA SER A 97 8.31 7.72 12.42
C SER A 97 7.33 7.97 11.28
N ILE A 98 6.17 8.58 11.54
CA ILE A 98 5.18 8.94 10.52
C ILE A 98 5.71 10.05 9.61
N LEU A 99 6.30 11.10 10.18
CA LEU A 99 6.89 12.18 9.39
C LEU A 99 8.05 11.69 8.53
N LYS A 100 8.89 10.81 9.06
CA LYS A 100 9.95 10.15 8.30
C LYS A 100 9.39 9.29 7.15
N ALA A 101 8.33 8.52 7.39
CA ALA A 101 7.70 7.72 6.35
C ALA A 101 7.15 8.57 5.20
N LEU A 102 6.53 9.71 5.52
CA LEU A 102 6.07 10.67 4.51
C LEU A 102 7.25 11.28 3.73
N ASP A 103 8.35 11.64 4.40
CA ASP A 103 9.55 12.16 3.74
C ASP A 103 10.18 11.12 2.81
N GLU A 104 10.23 9.85 3.23
CA GLU A 104 10.78 8.76 2.42
C GLU A 104 9.86 8.36 1.25
N ALA A 105 8.54 8.42 1.41
CA ALA A 105 7.58 8.04 0.39
C ALA A 105 7.42 9.09 -0.72
N LEU A 106 7.77 10.35 -0.47
CA LEU A 106 7.54 11.46 -1.40
C LEU A 106 8.82 11.83 -2.17
N PRO A 107 8.72 12.21 -3.46
CA PRO A 107 7.50 12.29 -4.26
C PRO A 107 6.95 10.91 -4.66
N LEU A 108 5.64 10.75 -4.66
CA LEU A 108 5.01 9.53 -5.18
C LEU A 108 5.07 9.50 -6.72
N PRO A 109 5.39 8.35 -7.34
CA PRO A 109 5.50 8.21 -8.79
C PRO A 109 4.10 8.12 -9.44
N PHE A 110 3.29 9.18 -9.33
CA PHE A 110 1.95 9.20 -9.92
C PHE A 110 2.01 9.08 -11.43
N SER A 111 1.11 8.27 -11.98
CA SER A 111 0.82 8.34 -13.41
C SER A 111 0.19 9.68 -13.79
N HIS A 112 0.11 9.97 -15.09
CA HIS A 112 -0.50 11.21 -15.55
C HIS A 112 -1.97 11.36 -15.12
N SER A 113 -2.75 10.27 -15.23
CA SER A 113 -4.16 10.24 -14.85
C SER A 113 -4.33 10.41 -13.35
N MET A 114 -3.56 9.68 -12.54
CA MET A 114 -3.62 9.76 -11.08
C MET A 114 -3.18 11.13 -10.57
N GLY A 115 -2.05 11.65 -11.08
CA GLY A 115 -1.55 12.98 -10.74
C GLY A 115 -2.57 14.08 -11.07
N GLY A 116 -3.29 13.95 -12.20
CA GLY A 116 -4.39 14.83 -12.56
C GLY A 116 -5.60 14.72 -11.64
N ALA A 117 -5.93 13.51 -11.20
CA ALA A 117 -7.06 13.24 -10.32
C ALA A 117 -6.82 13.67 -8.87
N ILE A 118 -5.59 13.59 -8.37
CA ILE A 118 -5.27 13.79 -6.94
C ILE A 118 -4.74 15.19 -6.61
N ALA A 119 -4.19 15.92 -7.58
CA ALA A 119 -3.54 17.20 -7.33
C ALA A 119 -4.43 18.18 -6.56
N GLY A 120 -3.92 18.68 -5.43
CA GLY A 120 -4.63 19.63 -4.57
C GLY A 120 -5.77 19.04 -3.74
N ARG A 121 -6.12 17.76 -3.91
CA ARG A 121 -7.14 17.12 -3.07
C ARG A 121 -6.63 16.97 -1.64
N MET A 122 -7.53 17.15 -0.68
CA MET A 122 -7.21 17.02 0.73
C MET A 122 -7.22 15.54 1.11
N LEU A 123 -6.07 15.05 1.56
CA LEU A 123 -5.86 13.70 2.07
C LEU A 123 -5.84 13.75 3.59
N ALA A 124 -6.35 12.69 4.22
CA ALA A 124 -6.36 12.55 5.68
C ALA A 124 -6.00 11.11 6.11
N PRO A 125 -4.83 10.56 5.71
CA PRO A 125 -4.42 9.22 6.13
C PRO A 125 -4.30 9.12 7.66
N ARG A 126 -4.75 7.98 8.20
CA ARG A 126 -4.60 7.61 9.60
C ARG A 126 -3.54 6.52 9.73
N PHE A 127 -2.49 6.83 10.47
CA PHE A 127 -1.47 5.89 10.88
C PHE A 127 -1.88 5.29 12.21
N THR A 128 -2.00 3.96 12.28
CA THR A 128 -2.32 3.22 13.51
C THR A 128 -1.30 2.12 13.67
N ALA A 129 -0.55 2.13 14.78
CA ALA A 129 0.34 1.02 15.10
C ALA A 129 -0.52 -0.17 15.51
N ALA A 130 -0.40 -1.27 14.77
CA ALA A 130 -1.12 -2.50 15.08
C ALA A 130 -0.83 -2.94 16.52
N LEU A 131 -1.84 -3.49 17.18
CA LEU A 131 -1.63 -4.22 18.42
C LEU A 131 -0.75 -5.43 18.10
N GLU A 132 0.35 -5.64 18.83
CA GLU A 132 1.18 -6.84 18.66
C GLU A 132 0.26 -8.07 18.82
N GLY A 133 0.06 -8.84 17.74
CA GLY A 133 -0.82 -10.01 17.72
C GLY A 133 -1.92 -10.05 16.64
N ALA A 134 -2.04 -9.02 15.79
CA ALA A 134 -2.88 -9.10 14.58
C ALA A 134 -1.99 -9.35 13.35
N SER A 135 -1.75 -10.62 13.04
CA SER A 135 -1.20 -11.10 11.76
C SER A 135 -1.96 -12.34 11.34
#